data_AF-A0A836S8L3-F1
#
_entry.id   AF-A0A836S8L3-F1
#
_cell.length_a   1.000
_cell.length_b   1.000
_cell.length_c   1.000
_cell.angle_alpha   90.00
_cell.angle_beta   90.00
_cell.angle_gamma   90.00
#
_symmetry.space_group_name_H-M   'P 1'
#
loop_
_entity.id
_entity.type
_entity.pdbx_description
1 polymer ?
#
loop_
_entity_poly.entity_id
_entity_poly.type
_entity_poly.pdbx_seq_one_letter_code
_entity_poly.pdbx_strand_id
1 'polypeptide(L)' 'MYTLDDYYREYTIPFIESLPPEIRLKGVSVEERLKGVSVEERLKDVPVEVLKEYLSKHS' A
#
# COMPACT_ATOMS: atom_id res chain seq x y z
N MET A 1 29.87 -11.17 15.43
CA MET A 1 30.06 -9.78 14.96
C MET A 1 28.67 -9.25 14.68
N TYR A 2 28.29 -8.14 15.31
CA TYR A 2 26.97 -7.54 15.10
C TYR A 2 26.95 -6.82 13.75
N THR A 3 25.96 -7.13 12.90
CA THR A 3 25.85 -6.56 11.55
C THR A 3 24.83 -5.42 11.52
N LEU A 4 24.86 -4.59 10.45
CA LEU A 4 23.84 -3.57 10.24
C LEU A 4 22.45 -4.22 10.08
N ASP A 5 22.37 -5.40 9.47
CA ASP A 5 21.14 -6.18 9.36
C ASP A 5 20.56 -6.57 10.73
N ASP A 6 21.42 -6.95 11.69
CA ASP A 6 21.00 -7.26 13.06
C ASP A 6 20.42 -6.02 13.76
N TYR A 7 21.05 -4.86 13.58
CA TYR A 7 20.54 -3.57 14.09
C TYR A 7 19.19 -3.18 13.50
N TYR A 8 19.04 -3.27 12.17
CA TYR A 8 17.78 -2.94 11.51
C TYR A 8 16.67 -3.88 11.96
N ARG A 9 16.96 -5.19 12.10
CA ARG A 9 16.01 -6.19 12.56
C ARG A 9 15.53 -5.94 13.98
N GLU A 10 16.44 -5.61 14.89
CA GLU A 10 16.11 -5.48 16.32
C GLU A 10 15.43 -4.16 16.67
N TYR A 11 15.80 -3.06 16.01
CA TYR A 11 15.35 -1.72 16.44
C TYR A 11 14.51 -0.99 15.39
N THR A 12 14.81 -1.16 14.10
CA THR A 12 14.18 -0.36 13.05
C THR A 12 12.90 -0.99 12.53
N ILE A 13 12.88 -2.31 12.31
CA ILE A 13 11.68 -3.02 11.83
C ILE A 13 10.51 -2.90 12.83
N PRO A 14 10.69 -3.18 14.14
CA PRO A 14 9.58 -3.06 15.09
C PRO A 14 9.06 -1.63 15.20
N PHE A 15 9.96 -0.64 15.09
CA PHE A 15 9.55 0.76 15.05
C PHE A 15 8.74 1.09 13.80
N ILE A 16 9.18 0.67 12.61
CA ILE A 16 8.43 0.87 11.36
C ILE A 16 7.06 0.19 11.42
N GLU A 17 6.95 -0.99 12.02
CA GLU A 17 5.69 -1.70 12.19
C GLU A 17 4.71 -0.97 13.13
N SER A 18 5.23 -0.24 14.11
CA SER A 18 4.43 0.58 15.02
C SER A 18 3.90 1.88 14.39
N LEU A 19 4.44 2.30 13.24
CA LEU A 19 4.00 3.53 12.57
C LEU A 19 2.66 3.34 11.86
N PRO A 20 1.78 4.37 11.85
CA PRO A 20 0.56 4.36 11.06
C PRO A 20 0.83 4.10 9.56
N PRO A 21 -0.06 3.38 8.85
CA PRO A 21 0.11 3.09 7.43
C PRO A 21 0.36 4.34 6.57
N GLU A 22 -0.26 5.47 6.90
CA GLU A 22 -0.12 6.73 6.18
C GLU A 22 1.32 7.25 6.20
N ILE A 23 2.01 7.08 7.33
CA ILE A 23 3.42 7.46 7.48
C ILE A 23 4.32 6.49 6.73
N ARG A 24 4.06 5.19 6.86
CA ARG A 24 4.84 4.14 6.19
C ARG A 24 4.78 4.24 4.67
N LEU A 25 3.63 4.62 4.13
CA LEU A 25 3.39 4.70 2.69
C LEU A 25 3.71 6.08 2.11
N LYS A 26 4.16 7.04 2.92
CA LYS A 26 4.49 8.39 2.46
C LYS A 26 5.59 8.34 1.38
N GLY A 27 5.31 8.93 0.22
CA GLY A 27 6.23 8.93 -0.93
C GLY A 27 6.15 7.68 -1.81
N VAL A 28 5.40 6.64 -1.43
CA VAL A 28 5.13 5.47 -2.28
C VAL A 28 3.96 5.78 -3.22
N SER A 29 4.11 5.53 -4.52
CA SER A 29 3.06 5.74 -5.52
C SER A 29 1.87 4.78 -5.31
N VAL A 30 0.71 5.12 -5.88
CA VAL A 30 -0.48 4.25 -5.79
C VAL A 30 -0.24 2.92 -6.52
N GLU A 31 0.45 2.97 -7.65
CA GLU A 31 0.80 1.81 -8.47
C GLU A 31 1.68 0.82 -7.70
N GLU A 32 2.68 1.31 -6.96
CA GLU A 32 3.56 0.49 -6.14
C GLU A 32 2.82 -0.08 -4.92
N ARG A 33 1.96 0.69 -4.28
CA ARG A 33 1.15 0.22 -3.13
C ARG A 33 0.23 -0.93 -3.52
N LEU A 34 -0.32 -0.89 -4.73
CA LEU A 34 -1.23 -1.91 -5.23
C LEU A 34 -0.50 -3.06 -5.93
N LYS A 35 0.83 -3.04 -6.03
CA LYS A 35 1.62 -4.09 -6.67
C LYS A 35 1.38 -5.43 -5.98
N GLY A 36 0.97 -6.44 -6.74
CA GLY A 36 0.63 -7.77 -6.22
C GLY A 36 -0.81 -7.92 -5.72
N VAL A 37 -1.60 -6.85 -5.65
CA VAL A 37 -3.05 -6.90 -5.38
C VAL A 37 -3.80 -7.10 -6.69
N SER A 38 -4.67 -8.11 -6.77
CA SER A 38 -5.49 -8.39 -7.96
C SER A 38 -6.51 -7.28 -8.23
N VAL A 39 -7.02 -7.20 -9.46
CA VAL A 39 -8.01 -6.17 -9.82
C VAL A 39 -9.30 -6.33 -9.02
N GLU A 40 -9.72 -7.57 -8.79
CA GLU A 40 -10.93 -7.89 -8.04
C GLU A 40 -10.84 -7.38 -6.61
N GLU A 41 -9.72 -7.61 -5.91
CA GLU A 41 -9.55 -7.15 -4.53
C GLU A 41 -9.42 -5.62 -4.45
N ARG A 42 -8.82 -4.97 -5.47
CA ARG A 42 -8.78 -3.49 -5.55
C ARG A 42 -10.17 -2.87 -5.68
N LEU A 43 -11.10 -3.56 -6.35
CA LEU A 43 -12.43 -3.04 -6.67
C LEU A 43 -13.53 -3.51 -5.71
N LYS A 44 -13.22 -4.46 -4.82
CA LYS A 44 -14.17 -5.14 -3.92
C LYS A 44 -15.06 -4.20 -3.12
N ASP A 45 -14.49 -3.11 -2.61
CA ASP A 45 -15.19 -2.12 -1.80
C ASP A 45 -15.59 -0.86 -2.57
N VAL A 46 -15.38 -0.84 -3.90
CA VAL A 46 -15.75 0.30 -4.74
C VAL A 46 -17.21 0.16 -5.19
N PRO A 47 -18.09 1.13 -4.89
CA PRO A 47 -19.48 1.10 -5.33
C PRO A 47 -19.60 1.02 -6.86
N VAL A 48 -20.53 0.20 -7.34
CA VAL A 48 -20.72 -0.06 -8.79
C VAL A 48 -21.09 1.22 -9.53
N GLU A 49 -21.82 2.14 -8.90
CA GLU A 49 -22.23 3.43 -9.47
C GLU A 49 -21.00 4.29 -9.82
N VAL A 50 -19.98 4.30 -8.95
CA VAL A 50 -18.74 5.04 -9.18
C VAL A 50 -17.99 4.48 -10.38
N LEU A 51 -17.94 3.16 -10.52
CA LEU A 51 -17.31 2.49 -11.66
C LEU A 51 -18.03 2.79 -12.97
N LYS A 52 -19.38 2.74 -12.96
CA LYS A 52 -20.20 3.08 -14.14
C LYS A 52 -20.00 4.54 -14.56
N GLU A 53 -19.97 5.47 -13.61
CA GLU A 53 -19.72 6.88 -13.89
C GLU A 53 -18.34 7.07 -14.53
N TYR A 54 -17.30 6.46 -13.97
CA TYR A 54 -15.95 6.52 -14.53
C TYR A 54 -15.90 5.97 -15.97
N LEU A 55 -16.47 4.79 -16.20
CA LEU A 55 -16.51 4.19 -17.53
C LEU A 55 -17.28 5.06 -18.53
N SER A 56 -18.37 5.70 -18.12
CA SER A 56 -19.13 6.60 -19.01
C SER A 56 -18.34 7.83 -19.47
N LYS A 57 -17.39 8.32 -18.65
CA LYS A 57 -16.53 9.47 -18.97
C LYS A 57 -15.33 9.12 -19.83
N HIS A 58 -14.97 7.84 -19.89
CA HIS A 58 -13.75 7.34 -20.52
C HIS A 58 -14.02 6.25 -21.57
N SER A 59 -15.28 6.06 -21.99
CA SER A 59 -15.73 5.12 -23.02
C SER A 59 -15.95 5.79 -24.37
#